data_AF-A0A9E5HCB2-F1
#
_entry.id   AF-A0A9E5HCB2-F1
#
_cell.length_a   1.000
_cell.length_b   1.000
_cell.length_c   1.000
_cell.angle_alpha   90.00
_cell.angle_beta   90.00
_cell.angle_gamma   90.00
#
_symmetry.space_group_name_H-M   'P 1'
#
loop_
_entity.id
_entity.type
_entity.pdbx_description
1 polymer ?
#
loop_
_entity_poly.entity_id
_entity_poly.type
_entity_poly.pdbx_seq_one_letter_code
_entity_poly.pdbx_strand_id
1 'polypeptide(L)'
;MGTNGKTSTAMFLKNFMDKNNISSLLFTSPHLVSYKERIESSEEIEFDDFYEQIKFFENKHNLELGYFETLFLVSCLAFLNSSYEYFICEAGIGGKLDTTSILQAKNVVLTNIGFDHTELLGDTHDSILKEKIHISNSIENFFNEKLTSLNLYGKDAMIIKDYLMNKKIKFDMKRFVSLEDILLSIKQIIKKDEIILLSPGCASQDMFINYQDRGNQFVELCKKIF
;
A
#
# COMPACT_ATOMS: atom_id res chain seq x y z
N MET A 1 1.33 2.50 -0.78
CA MET A 1 2.67 2.97 -1.14
C MET A 1 3.28 3.82 -0.03
N GLY A 2 4.58 4.17 -0.12
CA GLY A 2 5.29 5.01 0.84
C GLY A 2 6.75 4.58 1.00
N THR A 3 7.50 5.25 1.86
CA THR A 3 8.89 4.84 2.16
C THR A 3 8.86 3.63 3.11
N ASN A 4 8.28 3.80 4.31
CA ASN A 4 8.17 2.75 5.33
C ASN A 4 6.73 2.40 5.70
N GLY A 5 6.51 1.23 6.31
CA GLY A 5 5.21 0.84 6.87
C GLY A 5 4.15 0.43 5.85
N LYS A 6 4.54 0.24 4.58
CA LYS A 6 3.67 -0.20 3.48
C LYS A 6 3.03 -1.57 3.79
N THR A 7 3.86 -2.60 3.99
CA THR A 7 3.44 -3.96 4.32
C THR A 7 2.57 -4.00 5.58
N SER A 8 2.98 -3.35 6.67
CA SER A 8 2.20 -3.33 7.92
C SER A 8 0.82 -2.68 7.73
N THR A 9 0.74 -1.63 6.92
CA THR A 9 -0.54 -0.98 6.59
C THR A 9 -1.42 -1.88 5.73
N ALA A 10 -0.83 -2.55 4.73
CA ALA A 10 -1.56 -3.47 3.86
C ALA A 10 -2.11 -4.69 4.64
N MET A 11 -1.29 -5.28 5.52
CA MET A 11 -1.72 -6.34 6.43
C MET A 11 -2.79 -5.88 7.42
N PHE A 12 -2.68 -4.66 7.94
CA PHE A 12 -3.73 -4.08 8.80
C PHE A 12 -5.06 -3.98 8.06
N LEU A 13 -5.04 -3.50 6.81
CA LEU A 13 -6.24 -3.42 5.97
C LEU A 13 -6.82 -4.80 5.67
N LYS A 14 -5.99 -5.79 5.35
CA LYS A 14 -6.42 -7.18 5.11
C LYS A 14 -7.12 -7.77 6.33
N ASN A 15 -6.45 -7.71 7.49
CA ASN A 15 -7.02 -8.18 8.76
C ASN A 15 -8.31 -7.44 9.14
N PHE A 16 -8.38 -6.14 8.82
CA PHE A 16 -9.59 -5.36 9.05
C PHE A 16 -10.74 -5.83 8.16
N MET A 17 -10.50 -6.03 6.87
CA MET A 17 -11.50 -6.53 5.92
C MET A 17 -11.98 -7.92 6.34
N ASP A 18 -11.07 -8.82 6.72
CA ASP A 18 -11.40 -10.16 7.20
C ASP A 18 -12.31 -10.13 8.43
N LYS A 19 -11.99 -9.29 9.43
CA LYS A 19 -12.82 -9.11 10.63
C LYS A 19 -14.21 -8.56 10.34
N ASN A 20 -14.42 -7.95 9.17
CA ASN A 20 -15.71 -7.41 8.75
C ASN A 20 -16.37 -8.26 7.65
N ASN A 21 -15.87 -9.48 7.41
CA ASN A 21 -16.34 -10.40 6.38
C ASN A 21 -16.34 -9.78 4.97
N ILE A 22 -15.36 -8.93 4.68
CA ILE A 22 -15.13 -8.35 3.36
C ILE A 22 -14.04 -9.18 2.68
N SER A 23 -14.37 -9.82 1.56
CA SER A 23 -13.43 -10.70 0.87
C SER A 23 -12.35 -9.87 0.18
N SER A 24 -11.08 -10.17 0.45
CA SER A 24 -9.95 -9.47 -0.16
C SER A 24 -8.74 -10.35 -0.38
N LEU A 25 -7.95 -10.02 -1.40
CA LEU A 25 -6.64 -10.58 -1.69
C LEU A 25 -5.57 -9.53 -1.37
N LEU A 26 -4.47 -9.96 -0.76
CA LEU A 26 -3.36 -9.07 -0.41
C LEU A 26 -2.09 -9.46 -1.18
N PHE A 27 -1.48 -8.48 -1.85
CA PHE A 27 -0.14 -8.58 -2.43
C PHE A 27 0.86 -7.70 -1.68
N THR A 28 1.97 -8.27 -1.20
CA THR A 28 3.02 -7.59 -0.42
C THR A 28 4.44 -7.92 -0.86
N SER A 29 5.41 -7.12 -0.43
CA SER A 29 6.83 -7.42 -0.62
C SER A 29 7.71 -6.80 0.49
N PRO A 30 8.89 -7.39 0.81
CA PRO A 30 9.40 -8.69 0.38
C PRO A 30 8.70 -9.86 1.09
N HIS A 31 9.21 -11.09 0.90
CA HIS A 31 8.84 -12.27 1.70
C HIS A 31 10.03 -12.68 2.59
N LEU A 32 9.78 -13.50 3.62
CA LEU A 32 10.81 -13.99 4.54
C LEU A 32 11.34 -15.37 4.14
N VAL A 33 10.44 -16.33 3.89
CA VAL A 33 10.83 -17.73 3.62
C VAL A 33 10.37 -18.18 2.24
N SER A 34 9.12 -17.89 1.89
CA SER A 34 8.50 -18.35 0.66
C SER A 34 7.90 -17.20 -0.12
N TYR A 35 8.09 -17.22 -1.44
CA TYR A 35 7.43 -16.26 -2.34
C TYR A 35 5.90 -16.30 -2.24
N LYS A 36 5.33 -17.42 -1.79
CA LYS A 36 3.89 -17.56 -1.55
C LYS A 36 3.38 -16.61 -0.47
N GLU A 37 4.22 -16.19 0.47
CA GLU A 37 3.88 -15.18 1.49
C GLU A 37 3.52 -13.82 0.89
N ARG A 38 3.96 -13.54 -0.34
CA ARG A 38 3.63 -12.29 -1.02
C ARG A 38 2.17 -12.21 -1.47
N ILE A 39 1.45 -13.33 -1.47
CA ILE A 39 0.03 -13.35 -1.84
C ILE A 39 -0.75 -14.02 -0.71
N GLU A 40 -1.43 -13.20 0.10
CA GLU A 40 -2.28 -13.69 1.18
C GLU A 40 -3.72 -13.76 0.71
N SER A 41 -4.25 -14.98 0.73
CA SER A 41 -5.56 -15.37 0.20
C SER A 41 -6.17 -16.41 1.14
N SER A 42 -7.48 -16.32 1.35
CA SER A 42 -8.28 -17.39 1.99
C SER A 42 -8.65 -18.52 1.03
N GLU A 43 -8.61 -18.26 -0.28
CA GLU A 43 -8.80 -19.23 -1.35
C GLU A 43 -7.44 -19.80 -1.78
N GLU A 44 -7.40 -21.06 -2.21
CA GLU A 44 -6.19 -21.67 -2.74
C GLU A 44 -5.78 -20.99 -4.05
N ILE A 45 -4.48 -20.71 -4.19
CA ILE A 45 -3.93 -20.07 -5.39
C ILE A 45 -3.24 -21.14 -6.22
N GLU A 46 -3.68 -21.30 -7.47
CA GLU A 46 -3.07 -22.13 -8.51
C GLU A 46 -1.78 -21.48 -9.03
N PHE A 47 -0.78 -21.33 -8.16
CA PHE A 47 0.47 -20.60 -8.43
C PHE A 47 1.19 -21.10 -9.70
N ASP A 48 1.31 -22.42 -9.84
CA ASP A 48 2.04 -23.03 -10.94
C ASP A 48 1.31 -22.82 -12.27
N ASP A 49 -0.03 -22.95 -12.28
CA ASP A 49 -0.83 -22.73 -13.48
C ASP A 49 -0.79 -21.26 -13.93
N PHE A 50 -0.87 -20.31 -12.99
CA PHE A 50 -0.72 -18.88 -13.31
C PHE A 50 0.69 -18.54 -13.77
N TYR A 51 1.72 -19.17 -13.19
CA TYR A 51 3.09 -18.98 -13.63
C TYR A 51 3.31 -19.49 -15.06
N GLU A 52 2.79 -20.66 -15.42
CA GLU A 52 2.86 -21.19 -16.79
C GLU A 52 2.12 -20.30 -17.79
N GLN A 53 0.97 -19.73 -17.42
CA GLN A 53 0.28 -18.73 -18.26
C GLN A 53 1.14 -17.49 -18.52
N ILE A 54 1.83 -16.99 -17.50
CA ILE A 54 2.74 -15.83 -17.63
C ILE A 54 3.95 -16.19 -18.50
N LYS A 55 4.54 -17.39 -18.32
CA LYS A 55 5.65 -17.86 -19.16
C LYS A 55 5.25 -18.02 -20.62
N PHE A 56 4.04 -18.53 -20.88
CA PHE A 56 3.49 -18.57 -22.23
C PHE A 56 3.33 -17.16 -22.82
N PHE A 57 2.85 -16.20 -22.03
CA PHE A 57 2.73 -14.80 -22.44
C PHE A 57 4.09 -14.16 -22.77
N GLU A 58 5.10 -14.33 -21.92
CA GLU A 58 6.48 -13.88 -22.17
C GLU A 58 7.02 -14.41 -23.50
N ASN A 59 6.92 -15.72 -23.72
CA ASN A 59 7.39 -16.37 -24.94
C ASN A 59 6.66 -15.88 -26.19
N LYS A 60 5.34 -15.75 -26.11
CA LYS A 60 4.50 -15.29 -27.24
C LYS A 60 4.84 -13.87 -27.67
N HIS A 61 5.22 -13.01 -26.72
CA HIS A 61 5.48 -11.59 -26.96
C HIS A 61 6.97 -11.25 -27.02
N ASN A 62 7.87 -12.23 -26.87
CA ASN A 62 9.31 -12.04 -26.81
C ASN A 62 9.70 -10.98 -25.76
N LEU A 63 9.12 -11.13 -24.56
CA LEU A 63 9.33 -10.27 -23.40
C LEU A 63 10.01 -11.06 -22.29
N GLU A 64 10.72 -10.36 -21.42
CA GLU A 64 11.29 -10.92 -20.19
C GLU A 64 10.79 -10.07 -19.02
N LEU A 65 10.09 -10.71 -18.09
CA LEU A 65 9.54 -10.11 -16.89
C LEU A 65 10.49 -10.32 -15.71
N GLY A 66 10.65 -9.28 -14.92
CA GLY A 66 11.34 -9.35 -13.65
C GLY A 66 10.61 -10.22 -12.63
N TYR A 67 11.34 -10.58 -11.57
CA TYR A 67 10.81 -11.38 -10.47
C TYR A 67 9.57 -10.75 -9.80
N PHE A 68 9.62 -9.43 -9.55
CA PHE A 68 8.50 -8.70 -8.95
C PHE A 68 7.29 -8.66 -9.88
N GLU A 69 7.51 -8.41 -11.17
CA GLU A 69 6.46 -8.34 -12.20
C GLU A 69 5.75 -9.69 -12.34
N THR A 70 6.51 -10.78 -12.36
CA THR A 70 5.97 -12.14 -12.43
C THR A 70 5.04 -12.43 -11.24
N LEU A 71 5.51 -12.21 -10.00
CA LEU A 71 4.69 -12.47 -8.81
C LEU A 71 3.48 -11.53 -8.71
N PHE A 72 3.65 -10.28 -9.13
CA PHE A 72 2.54 -9.33 -9.22
C PHE A 72 1.48 -9.82 -10.21
N LEU A 73 1.87 -10.29 -11.39
CA LEU A 73 0.93 -10.84 -12.37
C LEU A 73 0.24 -12.12 -11.87
N VAL A 74 0.96 -13.00 -11.14
CA VAL A 74 0.33 -14.16 -10.47
C VAL A 74 -0.77 -13.69 -9.51
N SER A 75 -0.51 -12.65 -8.71
CA SER A 75 -1.52 -12.10 -7.80
C SER A 75 -2.71 -11.47 -8.52
N CYS A 76 -2.47 -10.83 -9.66
CA CYS A 76 -3.54 -10.28 -10.50
C CYS A 76 -4.41 -11.40 -11.08
N LEU A 77 -3.80 -12.46 -11.61
CA LEU A 77 -4.53 -13.61 -12.12
C LEU A 77 -5.33 -14.31 -11.01
N ALA A 78 -4.73 -14.48 -9.83
CA ALA A 78 -5.43 -15.02 -8.67
C ALA A 78 -6.66 -14.19 -8.29
N PHE A 79 -6.53 -12.86 -8.25
CA PHE A 79 -7.66 -11.96 -7.96
C PHE A 79 -8.74 -11.99 -9.05
N LEU A 80 -8.34 -12.04 -10.33
CA LEU A 80 -9.28 -12.07 -11.46
C LEU A 80 -10.06 -13.39 -11.55
N ASN A 81 -9.52 -14.49 -11.01
CA ASN A 81 -10.14 -15.81 -11.01
C ASN A 81 -10.83 -16.16 -9.67
N SER A 82 -10.85 -15.24 -8.71
CA SER A 82 -11.44 -15.48 -7.39
C SER A 82 -12.78 -14.78 -7.20
N SER A 83 -13.38 -14.95 -6.02
CA SER A 83 -14.58 -14.24 -5.59
C SER A 83 -14.30 -12.96 -4.77
N TYR A 84 -13.07 -12.46 -4.81
CA TYR A 84 -12.66 -11.33 -3.97
C TYR A 84 -13.26 -10.00 -4.41
N GLU A 85 -13.77 -9.23 -3.44
CA GLU A 85 -14.29 -7.88 -3.68
C GLU A 85 -13.17 -6.84 -3.80
N TYR A 86 -12.08 -7.01 -3.04
CA TYR A 86 -10.98 -6.05 -2.97
C TYR A 86 -9.61 -6.69 -3.23
N PHE A 87 -8.80 -6.00 -4.02
CA PHE A 87 -7.38 -6.30 -4.18
C PHE A 87 -6.54 -5.24 -3.45
N ILE A 88 -5.90 -5.64 -2.35
CA ILE A 88 -5.00 -4.78 -1.59
C ILE A 88 -3.59 -5.01 -2.13
N CYS A 89 -2.98 -3.98 -2.70
CA CYS A 89 -1.68 -4.08 -3.33
C CYS A 89 -0.68 -3.13 -2.69
N GLU A 90 0.41 -3.68 -2.16
CA GLU A 90 1.59 -2.91 -1.79
C GLU A 90 2.41 -2.57 -3.03
N ALA A 91 2.58 -1.26 -3.27
CA ALA A 91 3.54 -0.76 -4.25
C ALA A 91 4.98 -1.11 -3.84
N GLY A 92 5.82 -1.46 -4.83
CA GLY A 92 7.24 -1.69 -4.63
C GLY A 92 8.02 -0.39 -4.40
N ILE A 93 8.70 0.09 -5.44
CA ILE A 93 9.58 1.27 -5.38
C ILE A 93 9.04 2.38 -6.26
N GLY A 94 9.00 3.59 -5.71
CA GLY A 94 8.53 4.79 -6.42
C GLY A 94 7.01 4.89 -6.49
N GLY A 95 6.49 5.15 -7.69
CA GLY A 95 5.06 5.28 -7.97
C GLY A 95 4.72 5.14 -9.45
N LYS A 96 5.06 6.12 -10.29
CA LYS A 96 4.71 6.11 -11.73
C LYS A 96 5.21 4.89 -12.49
N LEU A 97 6.46 4.51 -12.25
CA LEU A 97 7.12 3.39 -12.94
C LEU A 97 7.04 2.08 -12.16
N ASP A 98 6.37 2.08 -11.02
CA ASP A 98 6.15 0.86 -10.25
C ASP A 98 5.20 -0.06 -11.01
N THR A 99 5.47 -1.36 -11.05
CA THR A 99 4.62 -2.33 -11.76
C THR A 99 3.16 -2.26 -11.32
N THR A 100 2.91 -1.98 -10.03
CA THR A 100 1.55 -1.93 -9.47
C THR A 100 0.74 -0.71 -9.97
N SER A 101 1.38 0.28 -10.59
CA SER A 101 0.69 1.45 -11.16
C SER A 101 -0.29 1.09 -12.28
N ILE A 102 -0.12 -0.07 -12.92
CA ILE A 102 -1.06 -0.57 -13.94
C ILE A 102 -2.46 -0.80 -13.39
N LEU A 103 -2.60 -1.02 -12.08
CA LEU A 103 -3.91 -1.23 -11.44
C LEU A 103 -4.81 -0.01 -11.49
N GLN A 104 -4.25 1.20 -11.68
CA GLN A 104 -5.00 2.45 -11.68
C GLN A 104 -5.96 2.54 -10.47
N ALA A 105 -5.41 2.24 -9.29
CA ALA A 105 -6.18 2.03 -8.07
C ALA A 105 -7.09 3.23 -7.78
N LYS A 106 -8.35 2.90 -7.45
CA LYS A 106 -9.36 3.88 -7.02
C LYS A 106 -8.96 4.53 -5.69
N ASN A 107 -8.46 3.72 -4.77
CA ASN A 107 -8.01 4.14 -3.44
C ASN A 107 -6.49 3.99 -3.34
N VAL A 108 -5.77 5.04 -2.92
CA VAL A 108 -4.30 4.99 -2.78
C VAL A 108 -3.84 5.48 -1.43
N VAL A 109 -3.34 4.55 -0.63
CA VAL A 109 -2.78 4.79 0.71
C VAL A 109 -1.29 5.16 0.61
N LEU A 110 -0.92 6.33 1.15
CA LEU A 110 0.46 6.83 1.20
C LEU A 110 0.96 6.87 2.65
N THR A 111 1.72 5.88 3.09
CA THR A 111 2.08 5.72 4.51
C THR A 111 2.93 6.86 5.07
N ASN A 112 4.08 7.15 4.43
CA ASN A 112 4.96 8.26 4.74
C ASN A 112 5.87 8.58 3.54
N ILE A 113 6.51 9.73 3.61
CA ILE A 113 7.51 10.21 2.66
C ILE A 113 8.81 10.37 3.44
N GLY A 114 9.84 9.65 3.02
CA GLY A 114 11.20 9.82 3.53
C GLY A 114 12.20 9.71 2.39
N PHE A 115 13.42 10.19 2.64
CA PHE A 115 14.55 10.01 1.72
C PHE A 115 14.93 8.54 1.66
N ASP A 116 14.50 7.90 0.59
CA ASP A 116 14.80 6.51 0.26
C ASP A 116 14.80 6.39 -1.25
N HIS A 117 15.71 5.60 -1.80
CA HIS A 117 15.96 5.48 -3.23
C HIS A 117 16.10 6.84 -3.94
N THR A 118 16.85 7.79 -3.35
CA THR A 118 16.98 9.16 -3.89
C THR A 118 17.62 9.19 -5.28
N GLU A 119 18.44 8.18 -5.60
CA GLU A 119 19.00 7.96 -6.93
C GLU A 119 17.93 7.70 -8.01
N LEU A 120 16.75 7.20 -7.62
CA LEU A 120 15.59 6.98 -8.50
C LEU A 120 14.51 8.05 -8.34
N LEU A 121 14.31 8.56 -7.12
CA LEU A 121 13.15 9.39 -6.74
C LEU A 121 13.50 10.88 -6.55
N GLY A 122 14.78 11.22 -6.65
CA GLY A 122 15.34 12.56 -6.47
C GLY A 122 15.65 12.92 -5.00
N ASP A 123 16.31 14.06 -4.83
CA ASP A 123 16.96 14.44 -3.57
C ASP A 123 16.11 15.37 -2.68
N THR A 124 14.81 15.52 -3.00
CA THR A 124 13.90 16.38 -2.24
C THR A 124 12.63 15.63 -1.86
N HIS A 125 12.02 15.96 -0.71
CA HIS A 125 10.71 15.40 -0.35
C HIS A 125 9.65 15.66 -1.43
N ASP A 126 9.70 16.82 -2.09
CA ASP A 126 8.81 17.18 -3.19
C ASP A 126 9.00 16.28 -4.42
N SER A 127 10.24 15.99 -4.82
CA SER A 127 10.52 15.09 -5.95
C SER A 127 10.07 13.66 -5.63
N ILE A 128 10.35 13.19 -4.42
CA ILE A 128 9.94 11.86 -3.96
C ILE A 128 8.42 11.75 -3.90
N LEU A 129 7.74 12.79 -3.37
CA LEU A 129 6.29 12.83 -3.33
C LEU A 129 5.71 12.82 -4.74
N LYS A 130 6.26 13.61 -5.68
CA LYS A 130 5.84 13.64 -7.09
C LYS A 130 5.88 12.26 -7.72
N GLU A 131 6.98 11.53 -7.57
CA GLU A 131 7.08 10.18 -8.13
C GLU A 131 6.04 9.24 -7.53
N LYS A 132 5.80 9.35 -6.21
CA LYS A 132 4.82 8.51 -5.50
C LYS A 132 3.38 8.80 -5.95
N ILE A 133 2.96 10.06 -6.02
CA ILE A 133 1.56 10.39 -6.38
C ILE A 133 1.15 9.92 -7.77
N HIS A 134 2.09 9.70 -8.69
CA HIS A 134 1.79 9.25 -10.05
C HIS A 134 1.50 7.75 -10.18
N ILE A 135 1.37 7.02 -9.07
CA ILE A 135 1.01 5.59 -9.09
C ILE A 135 -0.38 5.31 -9.65
N SER A 136 -1.29 6.29 -9.67
CA SER A 136 -2.62 6.13 -10.24
C SER A 136 -3.09 7.44 -10.88
N ASN A 137 -3.74 7.35 -12.04
CA ASN A 137 -4.36 8.48 -12.71
C ASN A 137 -5.52 9.04 -11.90
N SER A 138 -6.07 8.28 -10.96
CA SER A 138 -7.00 8.81 -9.97
C SER A 138 -6.34 9.99 -9.24
N ILE A 139 -5.10 9.83 -8.78
CA ILE A 139 -4.34 10.89 -8.13
C ILE A 139 -3.88 11.96 -9.13
N GLU A 140 -3.53 11.60 -10.37
CA GLU A 140 -3.21 12.61 -11.38
C GLU A 140 -4.41 13.52 -11.69
N ASN A 141 -5.62 12.94 -11.78
CA ASN A 141 -6.88 13.67 -11.88
C ASN A 141 -7.14 14.55 -10.66
N PHE A 142 -6.62 14.15 -9.48
CA PHE A 142 -6.63 15.02 -8.30
C PHE A 142 -5.83 16.31 -8.56
N PHE A 143 -4.66 16.26 -9.20
CA PHE A 143 -3.89 17.47 -9.55
C PHE A 143 -4.49 18.29 -10.69
N ASN A 144 -5.28 17.67 -11.56
CA ASN A 144 -5.95 18.30 -12.69
C ASN A 144 -7.36 18.86 -12.35
N GLU A 145 -7.63 19.11 -11.07
CA GLU A 145 -8.86 19.75 -10.55
C GLU A 145 -10.18 19.01 -10.85
N LYS A 146 -10.13 17.69 -11.13
CA LYS A 146 -11.33 16.86 -11.37
C LYS A 146 -11.85 16.16 -10.12
N LEU A 147 -11.15 16.25 -8.99
CA LEU A 147 -11.62 15.69 -7.72
C LEU A 147 -12.39 16.70 -6.88
N THR A 148 -13.47 16.24 -6.27
CA THR A 148 -14.35 17.05 -5.41
C THR A 148 -13.91 17.09 -3.95
N SER A 149 -13.16 16.09 -3.46
CA SER A 149 -12.70 16.00 -2.07
C SER A 149 -11.52 15.04 -1.91
N LEU A 150 -10.54 15.41 -1.09
CA LEU A 150 -9.47 14.52 -0.63
C LEU A 150 -9.47 14.41 0.89
N ASN A 151 -9.45 13.17 1.39
CA ASN A 151 -9.31 12.89 2.81
C ASN A 151 -7.83 12.63 3.14
N LEU A 152 -7.23 13.51 3.95
CA LEU A 152 -5.85 13.38 4.41
C LEU A 152 -5.82 12.99 5.88
N TYR A 153 -5.06 11.93 6.17
CA TYR A 153 -4.96 11.38 7.51
C TYR A 153 -3.50 11.14 7.89
N GLY A 154 -3.10 11.57 9.09
CA GLY A 154 -1.76 11.30 9.62
C GLY A 154 -0.98 12.53 10.05
N LYS A 155 0.23 12.30 10.57
CA LYS A 155 1.16 13.37 10.96
C LYS A 155 1.70 14.15 9.75
N ASP A 156 1.91 13.46 8.63
CA ASP A 156 2.44 14.05 7.40
C ASP A 156 1.32 14.66 6.55
N ALA A 157 0.05 14.55 6.97
CA ALA A 157 -1.10 15.14 6.29
C ALA A 157 -0.93 16.64 6.08
N MET A 158 -0.25 17.35 7.00
CA MET A 158 -0.01 18.79 6.87
C MET A 158 1.05 19.09 5.81
N ILE A 159 2.14 18.31 5.76
CA ILE A 159 3.18 18.43 4.72
C ILE A 159 2.58 18.12 3.35
N ILE A 160 1.80 17.03 3.25
CA ILE A 160 1.10 16.66 2.03
C ILE A 160 0.12 17.78 1.65
N LYS A 161 -0.68 18.28 2.57
CA LYS A 161 -1.59 19.40 2.31
C LYS A 161 -0.85 20.64 1.82
N ASP A 162 0.25 21.05 2.45
CA ASP A 162 1.00 22.24 2.08
C ASP A 162 1.57 22.12 0.66
N TYR A 163 2.08 20.94 0.31
CA TYR A 163 2.47 20.61 -1.06
C TYR A 163 1.29 20.71 -2.05
N LEU A 164 0.09 20.29 -1.63
CA LEU A 164 -1.13 20.27 -2.47
C LEU A 164 -1.91 21.60 -2.52
N MET A 165 -1.69 22.52 -1.57
CA MET A 165 -2.50 23.73 -1.38
C MET A 165 -2.43 24.72 -2.54
N ASN A 166 -1.39 24.63 -3.38
CA ASN A 166 -1.24 25.45 -4.59
C ASN A 166 -2.30 25.17 -5.67
N LYS A 167 -3.20 24.21 -5.47
CA LYS A 167 -4.17 23.72 -6.49
C LYS A 167 -5.65 23.95 -6.16
N LYS A 168 -6.00 24.71 -5.11
CA LYS A 168 -7.40 25.07 -4.75
C LYS A 168 -8.37 23.89 -4.52
N ILE A 169 -7.85 22.71 -4.19
CA ILE A 169 -8.68 21.52 -3.93
C ILE A 169 -9.30 21.62 -2.52
N LYS A 170 -10.51 21.10 -2.33
CA LYS A 170 -11.13 20.97 -0.99
C LYS A 170 -10.57 19.74 -0.28
N PHE A 171 -10.07 19.95 0.94
CA PHE A 171 -9.50 18.89 1.78
C PHE A 171 -10.41 18.67 3.00
N ASP A 172 -10.72 17.42 3.33
CA ASP A 172 -11.16 17.03 4.67
C ASP A 172 -9.94 16.46 5.41
N MET A 173 -9.52 17.17 6.46
CA MET A 173 -8.41 16.72 7.29
C MET A 173 -8.96 16.10 8.55
N LYS A 174 -8.61 14.84 8.79
CA LYS A 174 -8.94 14.16 10.03
C LYS A 174 -7.66 13.63 10.66
N ARG A 175 -7.42 14.02 11.91
CA ARG A 175 -6.43 13.35 12.75
C ARG A 175 -7.10 12.17 13.41
N PHE A 176 -6.49 11.00 13.26
CA PHE A 176 -6.85 9.84 14.03
C PHE A 176 -6.15 9.90 15.39
N VAL A 177 -6.94 9.81 16.46
CA VAL A 177 -6.43 9.74 17.84
C VAL A 177 -6.59 8.34 18.43
N SER A 178 -7.35 7.46 17.77
CA SER A 178 -7.50 6.06 18.14
C SER A 178 -7.52 5.12 16.93
N LEU A 179 -7.29 3.83 17.17
CA LEU A 179 -7.53 2.77 16.19
C LEU A 179 -9.00 2.72 15.78
N GLU A 180 -9.94 2.97 16.68
CA GLU A 180 -11.38 2.97 16.38
C GLU A 180 -11.76 4.05 15.36
N ASP A 181 -11.15 5.24 15.44
CA ASP A 181 -11.38 6.31 14.46
C ASP A 181 -10.92 5.91 13.05
N ILE A 182 -9.78 5.20 12.98
CA ILE A 182 -9.23 4.64 11.74
C ILE A 182 -10.22 3.62 11.17
N LEU A 183 -10.66 2.67 12.00
CA LEU A 183 -11.57 1.60 11.61
C LEU A 183 -12.92 2.14 11.11
N LEU A 184 -13.52 3.10 11.82
CA LEU A 184 -14.78 3.76 11.44
C LEU A 184 -14.64 4.50 10.11
N SER A 185 -13.53 5.20 9.91
CA SER A 185 -13.28 5.92 8.67
C SER A 185 -13.10 4.95 7.51
N ILE A 186 -12.32 3.87 7.67
CA ILE A 186 -12.16 2.83 6.64
C ILE A 186 -13.52 2.22 6.24
N LYS A 187 -14.46 1.99 7.17
CA LYS A 187 -15.82 1.50 6.83
C LYS A 187 -16.61 2.45 5.93
N GLN A 188 -16.49 3.75 6.15
CA GLN A 188 -17.17 4.77 5.33
C GLN A 188 -16.52 4.91 3.95
N ILE A 189 -15.20 4.79 3.94
CA ILE A 189 -14.29 4.88 2.80
C ILE A 189 -14.52 3.77 1.78
N ILE A 190 -14.58 2.51 2.25
CA ILE A 190 -14.72 1.32 1.40
C ILE A 190 -16.00 1.37 0.54
N LYS A 191 -17.01 2.15 0.96
CA LYS A 191 -18.31 2.26 0.28
C LYS A 191 -18.38 3.30 -0.84
N LYS A 192 -17.29 4.02 -1.16
CA LYS A 192 -17.31 5.09 -2.18
C LYS A 192 -16.14 5.02 -3.15
N ASP A 193 -16.37 5.47 -4.40
CA ASP A 193 -15.33 5.75 -5.40
C ASP A 193 -14.54 7.03 -5.03
N GLU A 194 -13.92 7.06 -3.85
CA GLU A 194 -13.07 8.16 -3.37
C GLU A 194 -11.58 7.79 -3.47
N ILE A 195 -10.70 8.78 -3.59
CA ILE A 195 -9.24 8.58 -3.50
C ILE A 195 -8.80 8.97 -2.10
N ILE A 196 -8.06 8.09 -1.43
CA ILE A 196 -7.84 8.22 0.00
C ILE A 196 -6.36 8.05 0.32
N LEU A 197 -5.69 9.18 0.47
CA LEU A 197 -4.32 9.26 0.96
C LEU A 197 -4.31 9.07 2.49
N LEU A 198 -4.32 7.81 2.90
CA LEU A 198 -4.04 7.40 4.27
C LEU A 198 -2.52 7.46 4.49
N SER A 199 -2.03 8.39 5.32
CA SER A 199 -0.69 8.39 5.91
C SER A 199 -0.76 7.95 7.38
N PRO A 200 -1.20 6.71 7.67
CA PRO A 200 -1.08 6.21 9.00
C PRO A 200 0.42 6.09 9.22
N GLY A 201 0.96 6.93 10.09
CA GLY A 201 2.31 6.79 10.59
C GLY A 201 2.41 5.52 11.44
N CYS A 202 2.05 4.35 10.91
CA CYS A 202 2.25 3.05 11.55
C CYS A 202 3.74 2.72 11.67
N ALA A 203 4.62 3.51 11.03
CA ALA A 203 6.04 3.57 11.31
C ALA A 203 6.48 5.00 11.72
N SER A 204 5.62 5.74 12.43
CA SER A 204 6.06 6.98 13.07
C SER A 204 6.72 6.64 14.40
N GLN A 205 7.82 7.34 14.70
CA GLN A 205 8.64 7.41 15.91
C GLN A 205 8.19 6.71 17.22
N ASP A 206 6.90 6.52 17.49
CA ASP A 206 6.40 5.78 18.64
C ASP A 206 6.80 4.29 18.65
N MET A 207 7.16 3.68 17.51
CA MET A 207 7.82 2.36 17.52
C MET A 207 9.31 2.43 17.85
N PHE A 208 9.94 3.59 17.70
CA PHE A 208 11.36 3.82 17.98
C PHE A 208 11.61 4.45 19.36
N ILE A 209 10.62 5.13 19.93
CA ILE A 209 10.60 5.54 21.32
C ILE A 209 10.42 4.28 22.18
N ASN A 210 11.46 3.95 22.94
CA ASN A 210 11.58 2.75 23.78
C ASN A 210 11.69 1.42 23.00
N TYR A 211 12.21 1.42 21.76
CA TYR A 211 12.45 0.19 20.98
C TYR A 211 13.33 -0.81 21.74
N GLN A 212 14.36 -0.30 22.42
CA GLN A 212 15.30 -1.10 23.18
C GLN A 212 14.63 -1.73 24.43
N ASP A 213 13.76 -0.99 25.11
CA ASP A 213 13.01 -1.51 26.27
C ASP A 213 11.98 -2.57 25.88
N ARG A 214 11.27 -2.39 24.75
CA ARG A 214 10.34 -3.40 24.24
C ARG A 214 11.06 -4.65 23.74
N GLY A 215 12.20 -4.49 23.08
CA GLY A 215 13.08 -5.60 22.70
C GLY A 215 13.53 -6.40 23.93
N ASN A 216 13.95 -5.71 24.99
CA ASN A 216 14.35 -6.34 26.25
C ASN A 216 13.18 -7.06 26.95
N GLN A 217 11.99 -6.44 26.98
CA GLN A 217 10.78 -7.05 27.55
C GLN A 217 10.34 -8.30 26.78
N PHE A 218 10.44 -8.28 25.45
CA PHE A 218 10.11 -9.43 24.61
C PHE A 218 11.13 -10.58 24.82
N VAL A 219 12.42 -10.27 24.91
CA VAL A 219 13.47 -11.27 25.24
C VAL A 219 13.25 -11.87 26.63
N GLU A 220 12.90 -11.07 27.65
CA GLU A 220 12.54 -11.60 28.97
C GLU A 220 11.28 -12.48 28.94
N LEU A 221 10.29 -12.11 28.14
CA LEU A 221 9.06 -12.89 27.99
C LEU A 221 9.35 -14.24 27.33
N CYS A 222 10.19 -14.26 26.29
CA CYS A 222 10.63 -15.51 25.65
C CYS A 222 11.40 -16.41 26.62
N LYS A 223 12.30 -15.86 27.45
CA LYS A 223 13.03 -16.61 28.50
C LYS A 223 12.16 -17.16 29.64
N LYS A 224 10.93 -16.65 29.77
CA LYS A 224 9.95 -17.14 30.77
C LYS A 224 9.03 -18.21 30.19
N ILE A 225 8.86 -18.22 28.87
CA ILE A 225 7.96 -19.13 28.15
C ILE A 225 8.71 -20.36 27.62
N PHE A 226 9.98 -20.19 27.24
CA PHE A 226 10.90 -21.23 26.79
C PHE A 226 12.08 -21.34 27.75
#